data_AF-A0AAW8G6N0-F1
#
_entry.id   AF-A0AAW8G6N0-F1
#
_cell.length_a   1.000
_cell.length_b   1.000
_cell.length_c   1.000
_cell.angle_alpha   90.00
_cell.angle_beta   90.00
_cell.angle_gamma   90.00
#
_symmetry.space_group_name_H-M   'P 1'
#
loop_
_entity.id
_entity.type
_entity.pdbx_description
1 polymer ?
#
loop_
_entity_poly.entity_id
_entity_poly.type
_entity_poly.pdbx_seq_one_letter_code
_entity_poly.pdbx_strand_id
1 'polypeptide(L)'
;MQLKTINEKFLPYLLQKEFGKEIFDRLDTQKHIAVKGSAGSAVSVLAAELYLTRKKTLLYITDDKEDALYINTEMEGLLGKDKVLYFPATHLEPYQVEKTQNANLVLRTEVLNKMSSGKTPRVIVAFIGALSEKVLKKEDFKAISHQIEVGNQLDFDFVDELLNHYHFQQTDFVSEPGEFSVRGGIVDVFSYSNEQPYRITFFGNEVESIRTFDIETQLSVGKVKEFQLVSNMNFSVTGSRVSLLQLLPDDSFIISKNAVVGLGKIKTFYEKALEKYGTLHQDIAHREPKELFISDEEFLFDYKKFRTIDFSSVPIEAFKRSV
;
A
#
# COMPACT_ATOMS: atom_id res chain seq x y z
N MET A 1 -13.98 -31.78 20.59
CA MET A 1 -14.70 -30.67 19.94
C MET A 1 -13.69 -29.94 19.07
N GLN A 2 -13.80 -30.02 17.74
CA GLN A 2 -12.92 -29.28 16.84
C GLN A 2 -13.23 -27.78 16.96
N LEU A 3 -12.25 -26.99 17.35
CA LEU A 3 -12.35 -25.53 17.36
C LEU A 3 -12.40 -25.06 15.90
N LYS A 4 -13.37 -24.22 15.56
CA LYS A 4 -13.50 -23.58 14.25
C LYS A 4 -12.84 -22.20 14.29
N THR A 5 -12.32 -21.73 13.15
CA THR A 5 -11.70 -20.41 13.06
C THR A 5 -12.74 -19.29 13.21
N ILE A 6 -12.27 -18.07 13.49
CA ILE A 6 -13.12 -16.87 13.62
C ILE A 6 -13.96 -16.67 12.35
N ASN A 7 -13.36 -16.89 11.17
CA ASN A 7 -14.01 -16.72 9.86
C ASN A 7 -15.07 -17.76 9.57
N GLU A 8 -14.93 -18.96 10.14
CA GLU A 8 -15.87 -20.06 9.92
C GLU A 8 -17.12 -19.95 10.80
N LYS A 9 -17.08 -19.18 11.89
CA LYS A 9 -18.16 -19.19 12.88
C LYS A 9 -18.56 -17.80 13.39
N PHE A 10 -17.61 -17.01 13.88
CA PHE A 10 -17.92 -15.75 14.55
C PHE A 10 -18.35 -14.66 13.56
N LEU A 11 -17.57 -14.45 12.49
CA LEU A 11 -17.88 -13.43 11.49
C LEU A 11 -19.19 -13.72 10.73
N PRO A 12 -19.48 -14.97 10.29
CA PRO A 12 -20.79 -15.32 9.74
C PRO A 12 -21.95 -15.09 10.71
N TYR A 13 -21.75 -15.39 12.01
CA TYR A 13 -22.75 -15.14 13.03
C TYR A 13 -23.06 -13.64 13.18
N LEU A 14 -22.03 -12.79 13.20
CA LEU A 14 -22.23 -11.34 13.28
C LEU A 14 -22.91 -10.78 12.03
N LEU A 15 -22.52 -11.23 10.84
CA LEU A 15 -23.20 -10.89 9.59
C LEU A 15 -24.69 -11.26 9.62
N GLN A 16 -25.03 -12.43 10.15
CA GLN A 16 -26.44 -12.84 10.34
C GLN A 16 -27.18 -11.96 11.36
N LYS A 17 -26.47 -11.38 12.33
CA LYS A 17 -27.03 -10.47 13.34
C LYS A 17 -27.01 -9.02 12.91
N GLU A 18 -26.49 -8.72 11.71
CA GLU A 18 -26.43 -7.37 11.17
C GLU A 18 -25.77 -6.37 12.16
N PHE A 19 -24.67 -6.79 12.80
CA PHE A 19 -24.05 -6.09 13.93
C PHE A 19 -23.77 -4.61 13.63
N GLY A 20 -23.24 -4.30 12.44
CA GLY A 20 -22.92 -2.94 12.00
C GLY A 20 -24.05 -2.17 11.32
N LYS A 21 -25.24 -2.75 11.18
CA LYS A 21 -26.30 -2.22 10.28
C LYS A 21 -26.68 -0.79 10.53
N GLU A 22 -26.87 -0.38 11.78
CA GLU A 22 -27.26 1.01 12.07
C GLU A 22 -26.21 2.00 11.54
N ILE A 23 -24.93 1.69 11.71
CA ILE A 23 -23.83 2.52 11.20
C ILE A 23 -23.82 2.47 9.67
N PHE A 24 -24.00 1.28 9.09
CA PHE A 24 -23.96 1.10 7.63
C PHE A 24 -25.13 1.81 6.93
N ASP A 25 -26.33 1.80 7.50
CA ASP A 25 -27.50 2.49 6.96
C ASP A 25 -27.30 4.02 7.04
N ARG A 26 -26.72 4.51 8.13
CA ARG A 26 -26.35 5.92 8.26
C ARG A 26 -25.29 6.33 7.23
N LEU A 27 -24.34 5.45 6.87
CA LEU A 27 -23.33 5.75 5.84
C LEU A 27 -23.95 5.99 4.45
N ASP A 28 -25.17 5.52 4.21
CA ASP A 28 -25.86 5.76 2.94
C ASP A 28 -26.41 7.19 2.82
N THR A 29 -26.62 7.86 3.95
CA THR A 29 -27.17 9.23 4.01
C THR A 29 -26.16 10.25 4.54
N GLN A 30 -25.15 9.83 5.30
CA GLN A 30 -24.14 10.68 5.92
C GLN A 30 -22.75 10.38 5.40
N LYS A 31 -21.97 11.44 5.10
CA LYS A 31 -20.57 11.29 4.69
C LYS A 31 -19.62 10.98 5.84
N HIS A 32 -19.95 11.37 7.06
CA HIS A 32 -19.11 11.17 8.23
C HIS A 32 -19.96 10.71 9.41
N ILE A 33 -19.49 9.65 10.07
CA ILE A 33 -20.09 9.12 11.29
C ILE A 33 -19.01 9.05 12.37
N ALA A 34 -19.27 9.70 13.50
CA ALA A 34 -18.45 9.56 14.70
C ALA A 34 -19.07 8.50 15.62
N VAL A 35 -18.26 7.51 16.02
CA VAL A 35 -18.66 6.40 16.88
C VAL A 35 -17.90 6.48 18.20
N LYS A 36 -18.61 6.40 19.32
CA LYS A 36 -18.01 6.41 20.66
C LYS A 36 -18.24 5.08 21.35
N GLY A 37 -17.33 4.70 22.26
CA GLY A 37 -17.49 3.53 23.12
C GLY A 37 -17.05 2.20 22.50
N SER A 38 -16.22 2.21 21.45
CA SER A 38 -15.58 1.00 20.95
C SER A 38 -14.45 0.53 21.87
N ALA A 39 -14.29 -0.78 22.01
CA ALA A 39 -13.18 -1.38 22.75
C ALA A 39 -12.64 -2.62 22.03
N GLY A 40 -11.33 -2.85 22.17
CA GLY A 40 -10.64 -3.99 21.56
C GLY A 40 -10.90 -4.12 20.05
N SER A 41 -11.10 -5.35 19.61
CA SER A 41 -11.29 -5.75 18.21
C SER A 41 -12.63 -5.34 17.58
N ALA A 42 -13.51 -4.65 18.31
CA ALA A 42 -14.85 -4.30 17.80
C ALA A 42 -14.79 -3.49 16.49
N VAL A 43 -13.78 -2.61 16.36
CA VAL A 43 -13.58 -1.80 15.16
C VAL A 43 -13.16 -2.66 13.96
N SER A 44 -12.23 -3.60 14.15
CA SER A 44 -11.78 -4.54 13.13
C SER A 44 -12.90 -5.48 12.67
N VAL A 45 -13.72 -5.94 13.60
CA VAL A 45 -14.89 -6.76 13.31
C VAL A 45 -15.91 -5.97 12.48
N LEU A 46 -16.20 -4.72 12.86
CA LEU A 46 -17.09 -3.84 12.09
C LEU A 46 -16.51 -3.55 10.69
N ALA A 47 -15.20 -3.31 10.60
CA ALA A 47 -14.48 -3.09 9.34
C ALA A 47 -14.59 -4.30 8.41
N ALA A 48 -14.42 -5.50 8.94
CA ALA A 48 -14.57 -6.75 8.20
C ALA A 48 -16.01 -6.95 7.72
N GLU A 49 -17.00 -6.70 8.57
CA GLU A 49 -18.42 -6.77 8.22
C GLU A 49 -18.79 -5.76 7.11
N LEU A 50 -18.32 -4.51 7.23
CA LEU A 50 -18.51 -3.46 6.24
C LEU A 50 -17.93 -3.87 4.88
N TYR A 51 -16.69 -4.37 4.88
CA TYR A 51 -16.02 -4.83 3.67
C TYR A 51 -16.76 -5.99 3.00
N LEU A 52 -17.19 -7.01 3.76
CA LEU A 52 -17.89 -8.18 3.23
C LEU A 52 -19.29 -7.84 2.69
N THR A 53 -20.00 -6.92 3.36
CA THR A 53 -21.36 -6.53 3.01
C THR A 53 -21.38 -5.57 1.81
N ARG A 54 -20.52 -4.55 1.83
CA ARG A 54 -20.51 -3.50 0.80
C ARG A 54 -19.64 -3.83 -0.39
N LYS A 55 -18.64 -4.72 -0.22
CA LYS A 55 -17.67 -5.11 -1.26
C LYS A 55 -16.99 -3.91 -1.92
N LYS A 56 -16.58 -2.95 -1.10
CA LYS A 56 -15.85 -1.74 -1.52
C LYS A 56 -14.50 -1.70 -0.84
N THR A 57 -13.55 -1.00 -1.45
CA THR A 57 -12.23 -0.79 -0.84
C THR A 57 -12.39 -0.02 0.46
N LEU A 58 -11.62 -0.43 1.46
CA LEU A 58 -11.63 0.15 2.79
C LEU A 58 -10.21 0.55 3.17
N LEU A 59 -9.99 1.82 3.49
CA LEU A 59 -8.76 2.27 4.15
C LEU A 59 -8.99 2.27 5.67
N TYR A 60 -8.24 1.46 6.40
CA TYR A 60 -8.23 1.43 7.86
C TYR A 60 -7.01 2.22 8.35
N ILE A 61 -7.27 3.36 8.99
CA ILE A 61 -6.26 4.27 9.54
C ILE A 61 -6.11 4.06 11.05
N THR A 62 -4.89 3.73 11.49
CA THR A 62 -4.50 3.64 12.90
C THR A 62 -3.59 4.81 13.33
N ASP A 63 -3.32 4.90 14.62
CA ASP A 63 -2.56 6.01 15.19
C ASP A 63 -1.04 5.82 15.03
N ASP A 64 -0.55 4.59 15.12
CA ASP A 64 0.87 4.24 15.07
C ASP A 64 1.13 2.91 14.36
N LYS A 65 2.41 2.63 14.13
CA LYS A 65 2.90 1.51 13.32
C LYS A 65 2.59 0.17 13.98
N GLU A 66 2.83 0.06 15.29
CA GLU A 66 2.58 -1.16 16.06
C GLU A 66 1.11 -1.55 16.01
N ASP A 67 0.22 -0.58 16.18
CA ASP A 67 -1.22 -0.77 16.06
C ASP A 67 -1.63 -1.15 14.63
N ALA A 68 -1.03 -0.53 13.59
CA ALA A 68 -1.30 -0.92 12.20
C ALA A 68 -0.91 -2.38 11.92
N LEU A 69 0.23 -2.85 12.43
CA LEU A 69 0.68 -4.23 12.25
C LEU A 69 -0.22 -5.23 13.00
N TYR A 70 -0.66 -4.86 14.20
CA TYR A 70 -1.63 -5.65 14.97
C TYR A 70 -2.97 -5.76 14.22
N ILE A 71 -3.51 -4.63 13.78
CA ILE A 71 -4.76 -4.56 13.02
C ILE A 71 -4.62 -5.28 11.68
N ASN A 72 -3.48 -5.18 10.99
CA ASN A 72 -3.24 -5.93 9.76
C ASN A 72 -3.36 -7.45 10.00
N THR A 73 -2.69 -7.96 11.03
CA THR A 73 -2.75 -9.39 11.41
C THR A 73 -4.18 -9.81 11.77
N GLU A 74 -4.90 -8.96 12.49
CA GLU A 74 -6.29 -9.21 12.87
C GLU A 74 -7.21 -9.23 11.64
N MET A 75 -7.08 -8.27 10.73
CA MET A 75 -7.85 -8.20 9.50
C MET A 75 -7.54 -9.37 8.56
N GLU A 76 -6.28 -9.78 8.44
CA GLU A 76 -5.89 -11.00 7.71
C GLU A 76 -6.54 -12.24 8.34
N GLY A 77 -6.56 -12.31 9.67
CA GLY A 77 -7.25 -13.33 10.44
C GLY A 77 -8.75 -13.35 10.18
N LEU A 78 -9.38 -12.20 9.93
CA LEU A 78 -10.83 -12.02 9.69
C LEU A 78 -11.27 -12.22 8.23
N LEU A 79 -10.43 -11.85 7.27
CA LEU A 79 -10.81 -11.76 5.84
C LEU A 79 -10.00 -12.67 4.92
N GLY A 80 -8.86 -13.17 5.41
CA GLY A 80 -7.84 -13.83 4.61
C GLY A 80 -6.78 -12.85 4.10
N LYS A 81 -5.54 -13.32 4.02
CA LYS A 81 -4.37 -12.53 3.58
C LYS A 81 -4.51 -11.91 2.21
N ASP A 82 -5.22 -12.58 1.31
CA ASP A 82 -5.40 -12.12 -0.07
C ASP A 82 -6.14 -10.78 -0.17
N LYS A 83 -6.97 -10.43 0.83
CA LYS A 83 -7.85 -9.25 0.80
C LYS A 83 -7.31 -8.05 1.55
N VAL A 84 -6.26 -8.25 2.34
CA VAL A 84 -5.72 -7.25 3.25
C VAL A 84 -4.32 -6.86 2.79
N LEU A 85 -4.06 -5.57 2.72
CA LEU A 85 -2.78 -5.00 2.33
C LEU A 85 -2.30 -4.06 3.43
N TYR A 86 -1.02 -4.12 3.76
CA TYR A 86 -0.40 -3.19 4.70
C TYR A 86 0.39 -2.11 3.95
N PHE A 87 0.12 -0.84 4.24
CA PHE A 87 0.81 0.29 3.64
C PHE A 87 1.74 0.97 4.66
N PRO A 88 3.06 0.72 4.60
CA PRO A 88 4.01 1.26 5.58
C PRO A 88 4.47 2.68 5.23
N ALA A 89 5.03 3.37 6.23
CA ALA A 89 5.84 4.56 6.00
C ALA A 89 7.22 4.18 5.47
N THR A 90 7.79 5.04 4.62
CA THR A 90 9.13 4.85 4.04
C THR A 90 10.23 5.36 4.97
N HIS A 91 9.89 6.30 5.85
CA HIS A 91 10.76 6.87 6.88
C HIS A 91 9.89 7.42 8.02
N LEU A 92 10.41 7.43 9.25
CA LEU A 92 9.70 8.04 10.39
C LEU A 92 9.77 9.56 10.40
N GLU A 93 10.74 10.12 9.69
CA GLU A 93 11.15 11.50 9.78
C GLU A 93 11.45 12.05 8.38
N PRO A 94 10.96 13.25 8.02
CA PRO A 94 11.09 13.75 6.65
C PRO A 94 12.56 13.93 6.27
N TYR A 95 12.87 13.71 5.00
CA TYR A 95 14.22 13.77 4.41
C TYR A 95 15.26 12.83 5.04
N GLN A 96 14.85 11.88 5.89
CA GLN A 96 15.76 10.88 6.44
C GLN A 96 15.82 9.64 5.54
N VAL A 97 17.03 9.30 5.08
CA VAL A 97 17.27 8.05 4.35
C VAL A 97 17.52 6.94 5.36
N GLU A 98 16.59 5.99 5.48
CA GLU A 98 16.74 4.81 6.33
C GLU A 98 17.30 3.62 5.53
N LYS A 99 18.14 2.78 6.14
CA LYS A 99 18.67 1.56 5.49
C LYS A 99 17.59 0.53 5.15
N THR A 100 16.45 0.55 5.83
CA THR A 100 15.33 -0.40 5.68
C THR A 100 14.33 -0.03 4.57
N GLN A 101 14.71 0.86 3.65
CA GLN A 101 13.82 1.33 2.58
C GLN A 101 13.33 0.21 1.66
N ASN A 102 14.17 -0.78 1.31
CA ASN A 102 13.82 -1.76 0.28
C ASN A 102 12.53 -2.54 0.60
N ALA A 103 12.39 -3.06 1.82
CA ALA A 103 11.19 -3.82 2.20
C ALA A 103 9.91 -2.96 2.26
N ASN A 104 9.97 -1.75 2.82
CA ASN A 104 8.81 -0.87 2.88
C ASN A 104 8.43 -0.32 1.50
N LEU A 105 9.42 -0.05 0.64
CA LEU A 105 9.18 0.32 -0.75
C LEU A 105 8.47 -0.80 -1.50
N VAL A 106 8.86 -2.06 -1.26
CA VAL A 106 8.18 -3.22 -1.85
C VAL A 106 6.70 -3.25 -1.47
N LEU A 107 6.40 -3.18 -0.17
CA LEU A 107 5.02 -3.20 0.32
C LEU A 107 4.19 -2.02 -0.20
N ARG A 108 4.76 -0.79 -0.24
CA ARG A 108 4.08 0.38 -0.81
C ARG A 108 3.79 0.18 -2.30
N THR A 109 4.77 -0.30 -3.06
CA THR A 109 4.63 -0.55 -4.50
C THR A 109 3.61 -1.64 -4.78
N GLU A 110 3.57 -2.69 -3.96
CA GLU A 110 2.55 -3.74 -4.04
C GLU A 110 1.15 -3.13 -3.85
N VAL A 111 0.95 -2.34 -2.80
CA VAL A 111 -0.34 -1.67 -2.53
C VAL A 111 -0.75 -0.82 -3.74
N LEU A 112 0.15 0.00 -4.26
CA LEU A 112 -0.10 0.86 -5.43
C LEU A 112 -0.45 0.05 -6.69
N ASN A 113 0.26 -1.06 -6.92
CA ASN A 113 -0.01 -1.97 -8.02
C ASN A 113 -1.41 -2.59 -7.90
N LYS A 114 -1.73 -3.19 -6.75
CA LYS A 114 -3.03 -3.82 -6.51
C LYS A 114 -4.17 -2.81 -6.63
N MET A 115 -3.98 -1.57 -6.15
CA MET A 115 -4.94 -0.47 -6.32
C MET A 115 -5.11 -0.05 -7.78
N SER A 116 -4.01 0.07 -8.53
CA SER A 116 -4.02 0.46 -9.95
C SER A 116 -4.80 -0.53 -10.82
N SER A 117 -4.73 -1.83 -10.49
CA SER A 117 -5.46 -2.86 -11.22
C SER A 117 -6.99 -2.69 -11.16
N GLY A 118 -7.53 -2.15 -10.04
CA GLY A 118 -8.96 -1.87 -9.86
C GLY A 118 -9.90 -3.08 -9.90
N LYS A 119 -9.37 -4.31 -10.01
CA LYS A 119 -10.18 -5.52 -10.27
C LYS A 119 -10.86 -6.09 -9.02
N THR A 120 -10.34 -5.80 -7.82
CA THR A 120 -10.82 -6.44 -6.58
C THR A 120 -10.75 -5.46 -5.42
N PRO A 121 -11.85 -5.21 -4.70
CA PRO A 121 -11.86 -4.43 -3.47
C PRO A 121 -10.90 -5.01 -2.43
N ARG A 122 -10.16 -4.15 -1.71
CA ARG A 122 -9.22 -4.57 -0.66
C ARG A 122 -9.44 -3.79 0.64
N VAL A 123 -8.98 -4.35 1.75
CA VAL A 123 -8.75 -3.61 2.98
C VAL A 123 -7.29 -3.18 2.99
N ILE A 124 -7.04 -1.88 3.08
CA ILE A 124 -5.70 -1.30 3.17
C ILE A 124 -5.53 -0.80 4.59
N VAL A 125 -4.58 -1.35 5.35
CA VAL A 125 -4.27 -0.93 6.72
C VAL A 125 -3.04 -0.03 6.67
N ALA A 126 -3.15 1.16 7.23
CA ALA A 126 -2.07 2.13 7.32
C ALA A 126 -2.15 2.86 8.66
N PHE A 127 -1.01 3.17 9.26
CA PHE A 127 -1.00 4.19 10.31
C PHE A 127 -0.91 5.57 9.67
N ILE A 128 -1.37 6.59 10.40
CA ILE A 128 -1.49 7.94 9.84
C ILE A 128 -0.17 8.49 9.26
N GLY A 129 0.98 8.22 9.90
CA GLY A 129 2.28 8.69 9.40
C GLY A 129 2.69 8.08 8.06
N ALA A 130 2.22 6.88 7.72
CA ALA A 130 2.45 6.29 6.40
C ALA A 130 1.75 7.05 5.27
N LEU A 131 0.70 7.79 5.61
CA LEU A 131 -0.09 8.62 4.70
C LEU A 131 0.49 10.04 4.57
N SER A 132 1.53 10.42 5.32
CA SER A 132 2.14 11.75 5.23
C SER A 132 2.97 11.94 3.94
N GLU A 133 3.41 10.85 3.30
CA GLU A 133 4.21 10.90 2.08
C GLU A 133 3.34 10.72 0.83
N LYS A 134 3.55 11.57 -0.17
CA LYS A 134 2.91 11.46 -1.48
C LYS A 134 3.46 10.27 -2.27
N VAL A 135 2.55 9.62 -2.99
CA VAL A 135 2.81 8.48 -3.88
C VAL A 135 2.76 8.89 -5.34
N LEU A 136 3.37 8.10 -6.22
CA LEU A 136 3.25 8.32 -7.66
C LEU A 136 1.80 8.20 -8.12
N LYS A 137 1.37 9.07 -9.03
CA LYS A 137 0.07 8.93 -9.69
C LYS A 137 -0.01 7.62 -10.46
N LYS A 138 -1.22 7.14 -10.68
CA LYS A 138 -1.50 5.90 -11.41
C LYS A 138 -0.85 5.85 -12.81
N GLU A 139 -0.88 6.95 -13.54
CA GLU A 139 -0.27 7.07 -14.88
C GLU A 139 1.25 6.96 -14.81
N ASP A 140 1.88 7.69 -13.89
CA ASP A 140 3.32 7.67 -13.67
C ASP A 140 3.81 6.31 -13.15
N PHE A 141 3.01 5.64 -12.31
CA PHE A 141 3.28 4.28 -11.85
C PHE A 141 3.22 3.26 -13.00
N LYS A 142 2.26 3.43 -13.93
CA LYS A 142 2.19 2.58 -15.14
C LYS A 142 3.41 2.76 -16.04
N ALA A 143 3.97 3.97 -16.13
CA ALA A 143 5.14 4.22 -16.96
C ALA A 143 6.41 3.50 -16.47
N ILE A 144 6.50 3.22 -15.17
CA ILE A 144 7.63 2.51 -14.54
C ILE A 144 7.35 1.04 -14.27
N SER A 145 6.29 0.49 -14.86
CA SER A 145 5.92 -0.91 -14.71
C SER A 145 5.67 -1.57 -16.06
N HIS A 146 6.06 -2.83 -16.16
CA HIS A 146 5.92 -3.66 -17.35
C HIS A 146 5.29 -4.99 -16.96
N GLN A 147 4.21 -5.38 -17.64
CA GLN A 147 3.57 -6.67 -17.43
C GLN A 147 4.33 -7.71 -18.26
N ILE A 148 4.73 -8.82 -17.63
CA ILE A 148 5.38 -9.95 -18.31
C ILE A 148 4.48 -11.18 -18.13
N GLU A 149 4.02 -11.74 -19.24
CA GLU A 149 3.13 -12.90 -19.29
C GLU A 149 3.76 -14.05 -20.08
N VAL A 150 3.42 -15.28 -19.71
CA VAL A 150 3.78 -16.47 -20.50
C VAL A 150 3.19 -16.34 -21.91
N GLY A 151 4.02 -16.58 -22.92
CA GLY A 151 3.68 -16.43 -24.34
C GLY A 151 3.94 -15.03 -24.92
N ASN A 152 4.41 -14.06 -24.11
CA ASN A 152 4.87 -12.79 -24.64
C ASN A 152 6.08 -12.99 -25.56
N GLN A 153 6.06 -12.32 -26.71
CA GLN A 153 7.21 -12.22 -27.62
C GLN A 153 8.15 -11.13 -27.10
N LEU A 154 8.91 -11.49 -26.07
CA LEU A 154 9.95 -10.66 -25.45
C LEU A 154 11.27 -11.35 -25.74
N ASP A 155 12.13 -10.71 -26.53
CA ASP A 155 13.49 -11.20 -26.68
C ASP A 155 14.31 -10.88 -25.43
N PHE A 156 15.40 -11.63 -25.30
CA PHE A 156 16.29 -11.54 -24.16
C PHE A 156 16.92 -10.14 -24.02
N ASP A 157 17.34 -9.55 -25.15
CA ASP A 157 18.01 -8.26 -25.19
C ASP A 157 17.08 -7.14 -24.69
N PHE A 158 15.79 -7.18 -25.04
CA PHE A 158 14.80 -6.23 -24.55
C PHE A 158 14.63 -6.30 -23.03
N VAL A 159 14.64 -7.50 -22.44
CA VAL A 159 14.48 -7.65 -20.99
C VAL A 159 15.71 -7.13 -20.25
N ASP A 160 16.91 -7.38 -20.77
CA ASP A 160 18.16 -6.82 -20.22
C ASP A 160 18.18 -5.29 -20.33
N GLU A 161 17.86 -4.73 -21.50
CA GLU A 161 17.73 -3.28 -21.70
C GLU A 161 16.67 -2.66 -20.79
N LEU A 162 15.52 -3.30 -20.62
CA LEU A 162 14.45 -2.84 -19.74
C LEU A 162 14.89 -2.81 -18.28
N LEU A 163 15.56 -3.86 -17.81
CA LEU A 163 16.07 -3.94 -16.43
C LEU A 163 17.16 -2.90 -16.17
N ASN A 164 18.05 -2.70 -17.13
CA ASN A 164 19.05 -1.63 -17.08
C ASN A 164 18.41 -0.23 -17.07
N HIS A 165 17.39 -0.01 -17.92
CA HIS A 165 16.62 1.24 -17.93
C HIS A 165 15.88 1.48 -16.61
N TYR A 166 15.40 0.41 -15.96
CA TYR A 166 14.75 0.45 -14.66
C TYR A 166 15.74 0.51 -13.48
N HIS A 167 17.04 0.63 -13.76
CA HIS A 167 18.13 0.71 -12.79
C HIS A 167 18.20 -0.50 -11.85
N PHE A 168 17.86 -1.69 -12.36
CA PHE A 168 18.14 -2.92 -11.65
C PHE A 168 19.64 -3.20 -11.68
N GLN A 169 20.15 -3.78 -10.60
CA GLN A 169 21.54 -4.18 -10.48
C GLN A 169 21.72 -5.59 -11.02
N GLN A 170 22.59 -5.75 -12.02
CA GLN A 170 22.98 -7.07 -12.50
C GLN A 170 23.90 -7.73 -11.46
N THR A 171 23.54 -8.93 -11.01
CA THR A 171 24.30 -9.72 -10.05
C THR A 171 24.45 -11.14 -10.55
N ASP A 172 25.37 -11.89 -9.93
CA ASP A 172 25.48 -13.32 -10.21
C ASP A 172 24.26 -14.06 -9.67
N PHE A 173 23.83 -13.76 -8.44
CA PHE A 173 22.70 -14.37 -7.76
C PHE A 173 21.77 -13.30 -7.21
N VAL A 174 20.49 -13.43 -7.50
CA VAL A 174 19.45 -12.51 -7.03
C VAL A 174 19.09 -12.84 -5.59
N SER A 175 19.17 -11.84 -4.73
CA SER A 175 18.93 -11.94 -3.28
C SER A 175 18.05 -10.81 -2.74
N GLU A 176 18.10 -9.62 -3.33
CA GLU A 176 17.36 -8.44 -2.88
C GLU A 176 16.50 -7.81 -4.00
N PRO A 177 15.39 -7.12 -3.65
CA PRO A 177 14.62 -6.34 -4.61
C PRO A 177 15.46 -5.31 -5.34
N GLY A 178 15.33 -5.27 -6.67
CA GLY A 178 16.14 -4.45 -7.57
C GLY A 178 17.31 -5.19 -8.20
N GLU A 179 17.54 -6.46 -7.85
CA GLU A 179 18.56 -7.28 -8.48
C GLU A 179 17.99 -8.13 -9.62
N PHE A 180 18.83 -8.40 -10.61
CA PHE A 180 18.56 -9.39 -11.64
C PHE A 180 19.82 -10.15 -12.03
N SER A 181 19.66 -11.36 -12.55
CA SER A 181 20.76 -12.15 -13.10
C SER A 181 20.35 -12.78 -14.42
N VAL A 182 21.35 -12.98 -15.29
CA VAL A 182 21.19 -13.58 -16.60
C VAL A 182 22.02 -14.84 -16.66
N ARG A 183 21.40 -15.98 -17.02
CA ARG A 183 22.08 -17.27 -17.14
C ARG A 183 21.56 -18.06 -18.33
N GLY A 184 22.21 -17.89 -19.49
CA GLY A 184 21.79 -18.56 -20.72
C GLY A 184 20.37 -18.13 -21.12
N GLY A 185 19.43 -19.08 -21.17
CA GLY A 185 18.03 -18.82 -21.56
C GLY A 185 17.09 -18.44 -20.41
N ILE A 186 17.61 -18.08 -19.23
CA ILE A 186 16.79 -17.63 -18.10
C ILE A 186 17.23 -16.27 -17.57
N VAL A 187 16.25 -15.52 -17.07
CA VAL A 187 16.44 -14.27 -16.33
C VAL A 187 15.80 -14.44 -14.97
N ASP A 188 16.59 -14.27 -13.91
CA ASP A 188 16.08 -14.14 -12.55
C ASP A 188 15.98 -12.66 -12.21
N VAL A 189 14.86 -12.23 -11.63
CA VAL A 189 14.62 -10.83 -11.28
C VAL A 189 13.81 -10.72 -9.99
N PHE A 190 14.22 -9.82 -9.11
CA PHE A 190 13.46 -9.48 -7.90
C PHE A 190 12.88 -8.07 -8.03
N SER A 191 11.61 -7.96 -8.45
CA SER A 191 10.98 -6.66 -8.63
C SER A 191 10.66 -5.95 -7.31
N TYR A 192 10.68 -4.62 -7.34
CA TYR A 192 10.27 -3.75 -6.23
C TYR A 192 8.77 -3.81 -5.86
N SER A 193 7.96 -4.74 -6.38
CA SER A 193 6.52 -4.83 -6.06
C SER A 193 6.05 -6.20 -5.59
N ASN A 194 6.99 -7.13 -5.39
CA ASN A 194 6.68 -8.54 -5.20
C ASN A 194 7.36 -9.09 -3.95
N GLU A 195 6.69 -10.02 -3.27
CA GLU A 195 7.23 -10.69 -2.08
C GLU A 195 8.33 -11.70 -2.41
N GLN A 196 8.34 -12.23 -3.64
CA GLN A 196 9.27 -13.26 -4.10
C GLN A 196 9.85 -12.87 -5.47
N PRO A 197 11.09 -13.28 -5.77
CA PRO A 197 11.68 -13.09 -7.09
C PRO A 197 11.10 -14.08 -8.11
N TYR A 198 11.27 -13.75 -9.40
CA TYR A 198 10.80 -14.55 -10.52
C TYR A 198 11.95 -15.01 -11.40
N ARG A 199 11.86 -16.27 -11.84
CA ARG A 199 12.66 -16.88 -12.88
C ARG A 199 11.82 -16.94 -14.15
N ILE A 200 12.28 -16.24 -15.18
CA ILE A 200 11.70 -16.22 -16.53
C ILE A 200 12.54 -17.16 -17.39
N THR A 201 11.90 -18.12 -18.04
CA THR A 201 12.55 -19.02 -19.01
C THR A 201 12.08 -18.67 -20.42
N PHE A 202 13.03 -18.53 -21.33
CA PHE A 202 12.78 -18.16 -22.72
C PHE A 202 12.99 -19.35 -23.65
N PHE A 203 12.19 -19.41 -24.71
CA PHE A 203 12.38 -20.29 -25.85
C PHE A 203 12.47 -19.45 -27.13
N GLY A 204 13.71 -19.18 -27.59
CA GLY A 204 13.93 -18.16 -28.61
C GLY A 204 13.57 -16.78 -28.07
N ASN A 205 12.60 -16.12 -28.71
CA ASN A 205 12.13 -14.78 -28.34
C ASN A 205 10.77 -14.81 -27.63
N GLU A 206 10.41 -15.93 -27.01
CA GLU A 206 9.13 -16.12 -26.32
C GLU A 206 9.35 -16.51 -24.86
N VAL A 207 8.54 -15.92 -23.97
CA VAL A 207 8.49 -16.33 -22.55
C VAL A 207 7.79 -17.68 -22.42
N GLU A 208 8.57 -18.75 -22.24
CA GLU A 208 8.08 -20.13 -22.11
C GLU A 208 7.44 -20.38 -20.74
N SER A 209 8.10 -19.93 -19.66
CA SER A 209 7.56 -20.13 -18.31
C SER A 209 8.04 -19.09 -17.32
N ILE A 210 7.21 -18.80 -16.33
CA ILE A 210 7.53 -17.90 -15.22
C ILE A 210 7.31 -18.67 -13.91
N ARG A 211 8.30 -18.62 -13.02
CA ARG A 211 8.26 -19.29 -11.72
C ARG A 211 8.74 -18.36 -10.62
N THR A 212 8.15 -18.43 -9.43
CA THR A 212 8.81 -17.88 -8.24
C THR A 212 9.96 -18.79 -7.82
N PHE A 213 10.95 -18.24 -7.13
CA PHE A 213 12.04 -19.03 -6.54
C PHE A 213 12.44 -18.51 -5.16
N ASP A 214 13.09 -19.37 -4.40
CA ASP A 214 13.58 -19.06 -3.05
C ASP A 214 15.00 -18.48 -3.11
N ILE A 215 15.24 -17.34 -2.48
CA ILE A 215 16.52 -16.61 -2.57
C ILE A 215 17.69 -17.33 -1.89
N GLU A 216 17.44 -18.20 -0.91
CA GLU A 216 18.50 -18.91 -0.19
C GLU A 216 18.95 -20.16 -0.97
N THR A 217 17.96 -20.95 -1.42
CA THR A 217 18.20 -22.22 -2.12
C THR A 217 18.35 -22.05 -3.63
N GLN A 218 17.89 -20.93 -4.19
CA GLN A 218 17.85 -20.62 -5.64
C GLN A 218 17.00 -21.61 -6.45
N LEU A 219 16.14 -22.38 -5.78
CA LEU A 219 15.24 -23.36 -6.36
C LEU A 219 13.87 -22.74 -6.65
N SER A 220 13.31 -23.08 -7.82
CA SER A 220 11.96 -22.66 -8.17
C SER A 220 10.90 -23.28 -7.25
N VAL A 221 9.91 -22.49 -6.86
CA VAL A 221 8.85 -22.88 -5.93
C VAL A 221 7.53 -23.11 -6.68
N GLY A 222 6.95 -22.07 -7.30
CA GLY A 222 5.64 -22.14 -7.94
C GLY A 222 5.63 -21.57 -9.36
N LYS A 223 4.79 -22.13 -10.24
CA LYS A 223 4.53 -21.52 -11.57
C LYS A 223 3.51 -20.40 -11.45
N VAL A 224 3.73 -19.32 -12.17
CA VAL A 224 2.76 -18.22 -12.34
C VAL A 224 2.53 -17.97 -13.84
N LYS A 225 1.38 -17.39 -14.18
CA LYS A 225 1.05 -17.05 -15.58
C LYS A 225 1.67 -15.73 -16.03
N GLU A 226 1.84 -14.83 -15.07
CA GLU A 226 2.28 -13.46 -15.30
C GLU A 226 2.82 -12.87 -14.00
N PHE A 227 3.59 -11.79 -14.13
CA PHE A 227 3.91 -10.89 -13.03
C PHE A 227 4.11 -9.48 -13.58
N GLN A 228 4.10 -8.49 -12.69
CA GLN A 228 4.41 -7.11 -13.06
C GLN A 228 5.82 -6.77 -12.58
N LEU A 229 6.69 -6.41 -13.53
CA LEU A 229 8.02 -5.87 -13.25
C LEU A 229 7.89 -4.37 -12.99
N VAL A 230 8.23 -3.93 -11.79
CA VAL A 230 8.20 -2.51 -11.38
C VAL A 230 9.60 -2.03 -11.01
N SER A 231 9.98 -0.87 -11.54
CA SER A 231 11.21 -0.15 -11.21
C SER A 231 11.16 0.50 -9.83
N ASN A 232 12.33 0.89 -9.31
CA ASN A 232 12.43 1.65 -8.08
C ASN A 232 11.82 3.05 -8.25
N MET A 233 10.70 3.28 -7.56
CA MET A 233 9.94 4.54 -7.59
C MET A 233 10.75 5.78 -7.20
N ASN A 234 11.88 5.60 -6.48
CA ASN A 234 12.74 6.72 -6.08
C ASN A 234 13.57 7.28 -7.24
N PHE A 235 13.82 6.50 -8.30
CA PHE A 235 14.56 6.96 -9.48
C PHE A 235 13.65 7.56 -10.56
N SER A 236 12.32 7.50 -10.40
CA SER A 236 11.41 8.20 -11.29
C SER A 236 11.47 9.71 -11.02
N VAL A 237 12.34 10.40 -11.76
CA VAL A 237 12.58 11.84 -11.65
C VAL A 237 11.37 12.65 -12.13
N THR A 238 10.54 12.08 -13.00
CA THR A 238 9.57 12.83 -13.82
C THR A 238 8.10 12.65 -13.41
N GLY A 239 7.80 11.77 -12.45
CA GLY A 239 6.42 11.47 -12.06
C GLY A 239 5.81 12.49 -11.08
N SER A 240 4.56 12.87 -11.34
CA SER A 240 3.77 13.68 -10.42
C SER A 240 3.30 12.86 -9.21
N ARG A 241 3.34 13.47 -8.02
CA ARG A 241 3.00 12.80 -6.76
C ARG A 241 1.70 13.35 -6.17
N VAL A 242 0.93 12.48 -5.53
CA VAL A 242 -0.39 12.77 -4.94
C VAL A 242 -0.56 12.07 -3.61
N SER A 243 -1.58 12.46 -2.86
CA SER A 243 -2.06 11.69 -1.71
C SER A 243 -2.45 10.27 -2.11
N LEU A 244 -2.17 9.28 -1.23
CA LEU A 244 -2.68 7.92 -1.41
C LEU A 244 -4.21 7.90 -1.55
N LEU A 245 -4.89 8.81 -0.84
CA LEU A 245 -6.35 8.93 -0.89
C LEU A 245 -6.86 9.23 -2.30
N GLN A 246 -6.10 9.95 -3.13
CA GLN A 246 -6.48 10.23 -4.52
C GLN A 246 -6.38 9.00 -5.44
N LEU A 247 -5.73 7.93 -4.98
CA LEU A 247 -5.64 6.66 -5.72
C LEU A 247 -6.71 5.65 -5.30
N LEU A 248 -7.43 5.92 -4.21
CA LEU A 248 -8.56 5.08 -3.81
C LEU A 248 -9.73 5.26 -4.80
N PRO A 249 -10.49 4.19 -5.10
CA PRO A 249 -11.78 4.33 -5.80
C PRO A 249 -12.69 5.33 -5.08
N ASP A 250 -13.40 6.18 -5.81
CA ASP A 250 -14.23 7.27 -5.26
C ASP A 250 -15.29 6.81 -4.25
N ASP A 251 -15.71 5.55 -4.34
CA ASP A 251 -16.73 4.95 -3.49
C ASP A 251 -16.17 4.18 -2.29
N SER A 252 -14.86 4.26 -2.06
CA SER A 252 -14.18 3.65 -0.92
C SER A 252 -14.66 4.21 0.42
N PHE A 253 -14.51 3.40 1.46
CA PHE A 253 -14.73 3.81 2.84
C PHE A 253 -13.40 4.09 3.54
N ILE A 254 -13.42 5.00 4.51
CA ILE A 254 -12.30 5.18 5.45
C ILE A 254 -12.79 4.90 6.87
N ILE A 255 -12.09 4.03 7.57
CA ILE A 255 -12.24 3.83 9.01
C ILE A 255 -11.01 4.41 9.69
N SER A 256 -11.21 5.24 10.71
CA SER A 256 -10.11 5.80 11.50
C SER A 256 -10.34 5.55 12.99
N LYS A 257 -9.30 5.11 13.70
CA LYS A 257 -9.37 5.05 15.17
C LYS A 257 -9.46 6.45 15.78
N ASN A 258 -8.65 7.38 15.29
CA ASN A 258 -8.68 8.77 15.76
C ASN A 258 -8.25 9.75 14.65
N ALA A 259 -9.20 10.22 13.84
CA ALA A 259 -8.89 11.14 12.75
C ALA A 259 -8.34 12.50 13.21
N VAL A 260 -8.79 13.01 14.37
CA VAL A 260 -8.34 14.30 14.92
C VAL A 260 -6.86 14.25 15.30
N VAL A 261 -6.46 13.23 16.07
CA VAL A 261 -5.05 13.03 16.43
C VAL A 261 -4.21 12.74 15.19
N GLY A 262 -4.76 11.97 14.25
CA GLY A 262 -4.11 11.71 12.98
C GLY A 262 -3.80 12.99 12.19
N LEU A 263 -4.77 13.88 12.05
CA LEU A 263 -4.58 15.15 11.35
C LEU A 263 -3.51 16.03 12.00
N GLY A 264 -3.46 16.07 13.34
CA GLY A 264 -2.39 16.73 14.08
C GLY A 264 -1.00 16.13 13.79
N LYS A 265 -0.90 14.80 13.69
CA LYS A 265 0.36 14.12 13.34
C LYS A 265 0.83 14.46 11.91
N ILE A 266 -0.10 14.56 10.94
CA ILE A 266 0.23 14.98 9.57
C ILE A 266 0.74 16.43 9.57
N LYS A 267 0.07 17.33 10.28
CA LYS A 267 0.49 18.73 10.43
C LYS A 267 1.92 18.83 10.98
N THR A 268 2.18 18.18 12.11
CA THR A 268 3.51 18.19 12.74
C THR A 268 4.59 17.58 11.83
N PHE A 269 4.26 16.51 11.10
CA PHE A 269 5.20 15.91 10.15
C PHE A 269 5.55 16.88 9.01
N TYR A 270 4.55 17.58 8.46
CA TYR A 270 4.76 18.56 7.39
C TYR A 270 5.55 19.79 7.87
N GLU A 271 5.28 20.30 9.07
CA GLU A 271 6.05 21.38 9.71
C GLU A 271 7.53 20.99 9.89
N LYS A 272 7.80 19.77 10.37
CA LYS A 272 9.18 19.23 10.44
C LYS A 272 9.83 19.13 9.06
N ALA A 273 9.07 18.80 8.02
CA ALA A 273 9.60 18.72 6.67
C ALA A 273 10.04 20.09 6.15
N LEU A 274 9.26 21.15 6.43
CA LEU A 274 9.61 22.54 6.12
C LEU A 274 10.89 22.97 6.86
N GLU A 275 10.98 22.68 8.16
CA GLU A 275 12.16 22.99 8.99
C GLU A 275 13.41 22.31 8.43
N LYS A 276 13.35 20.99 8.22
CA LYS A 276 14.49 20.23 7.70
C LYS A 276 14.90 20.69 6.32
N TYR A 277 13.96 20.94 5.42
CA TYR A 277 14.27 21.45 4.08
C TYR A 277 15.06 22.76 4.14
N GLY A 278 14.73 23.66 5.08
CA GLY A 278 15.49 24.89 5.33
C GLY A 278 16.93 24.68 5.80
N THR A 279 17.25 23.50 6.33
CA THR A 279 18.60 23.14 6.82
C THR A 279 19.40 22.25 5.88
N LEU A 280 18.81 21.79 4.76
CA LEU A 280 19.50 20.92 3.80
C LEU A 280 20.59 21.69 3.03
N HIS A 281 21.64 20.96 2.63
CA HIS A 281 22.74 21.51 1.85
C HIS A 281 22.25 21.98 0.48
N GLN A 282 22.48 23.26 0.16
CA GLN A 282 22.00 23.89 -1.07
C GLN A 282 22.70 23.37 -2.35
N ASP A 283 23.82 22.65 -2.19
CA ASP A 283 24.60 22.12 -3.31
C ASP A 283 23.96 20.89 -3.97
N ILE A 284 22.96 20.28 -3.30
CA ILE A 284 22.20 19.14 -3.83
C ILE A 284 20.77 19.61 -4.09
N ALA A 285 20.29 19.39 -5.32
CA ALA A 285 18.90 19.68 -5.65
C ALA A 285 17.97 18.75 -4.86
N HIS A 286 17.25 19.30 -3.89
CA HIS A 286 16.25 18.58 -3.10
C HIS A 286 14.84 18.94 -3.58
N ARG A 287 13.95 17.94 -3.66
CA ARG A 287 12.53 18.22 -3.92
C ARG A 287 11.91 18.95 -2.74
N GLU A 288 11.05 19.92 -3.04
CA GLU A 288 10.37 20.72 -2.01
C GLU A 288 9.41 19.86 -1.17
N PRO A 289 9.14 20.23 0.10
CA PRO A 289 8.22 19.48 0.96
C PRO A 289 6.84 19.28 0.33
N LYS A 290 6.33 20.27 -0.40
CA LYS A 290 5.02 20.21 -1.08
C LYS A 290 4.95 19.14 -2.18
N GLU A 291 6.09 18.73 -2.73
CA GLU A 291 6.17 17.70 -3.78
C GLU A 291 6.25 16.28 -3.19
N LEU A 292 6.77 16.15 -1.96
CA LEU A 292 7.04 14.88 -1.31
C LEU A 292 6.00 14.53 -0.23
N PHE A 293 5.46 15.51 0.47
CA PHE A 293 4.69 15.33 1.68
C PHE A 293 3.34 16.04 1.61
N ILE A 294 2.37 15.50 2.34
CA ILE A 294 1.00 15.98 2.40
C ILE A 294 0.86 16.92 3.59
N SER A 295 0.28 18.11 3.37
CA SER A 295 -0.13 18.99 4.46
C SER A 295 -1.44 18.52 5.10
N ASP A 296 -1.75 18.98 6.31
CA ASP A 296 -3.03 18.71 6.96
C ASP A 296 -4.22 19.24 6.14
N GLU A 297 -4.06 20.38 5.47
CA GLU A 297 -5.07 20.92 4.57
C GLU A 297 -5.34 20.01 3.36
N GLU A 298 -4.29 19.52 2.70
CA GLU A 298 -4.39 18.61 1.55
C GLU A 298 -5.01 17.28 1.98
N PHE A 299 -4.55 16.71 3.11
CA PHE A 299 -5.12 15.47 3.64
C PHE A 299 -6.60 15.63 3.97
N LEU A 300 -6.99 16.70 4.68
CA LEU A 300 -8.37 16.94 5.06
C LEU A 300 -9.27 17.17 3.84
N PHE A 301 -8.74 17.84 2.80
CA PHE A 301 -9.46 18.04 1.54
C PHE A 301 -9.77 16.70 0.86
N ASP A 302 -8.80 15.80 0.77
CA ASP A 302 -9.01 14.48 0.17
C ASP A 302 -9.86 13.56 1.06
N TYR A 303 -9.63 13.57 2.37
CA TYR A 303 -10.38 12.77 3.35
C TYR A 303 -11.89 13.01 3.27
N LYS A 304 -12.31 14.28 3.10
CA LYS A 304 -13.72 14.68 3.01
C LYS A 304 -14.46 14.20 1.75
N LYS A 305 -13.73 13.68 0.77
CA LYS A 305 -14.35 13.11 -0.44
C LYS A 305 -15.02 11.77 -0.15
N PHE A 306 -14.50 11.02 0.84
CA PHE A 306 -14.93 9.67 1.17
C PHE A 306 -16.02 9.62 2.24
N ARG A 307 -16.71 8.49 2.30
CA ARG A 307 -17.58 8.15 3.42
C ARG A 307 -16.73 7.58 4.56
N THR A 308 -16.87 8.12 5.76
CA THR A 308 -15.94 7.85 6.85
C THR A 308 -16.66 7.42 8.14
N ILE A 309 -16.08 6.45 8.83
CA ILE A 309 -16.44 6.08 10.21
C ILE A 309 -15.21 6.39 11.07
N ASP A 310 -15.35 7.34 11.97
CA ASP A 310 -14.28 7.73 12.89
C ASP A 310 -14.63 7.36 14.32
N PHE A 311 -13.70 6.72 15.01
CA PHE A 311 -13.88 6.24 16.39
C PHE A 311 -13.33 7.22 17.44
N SER A 312 -13.05 8.45 17.01
CA SER A 312 -12.58 9.49 17.92
C SER A 312 -13.71 10.01 18.82
N SER A 313 -13.32 10.59 19.95
CA SER A 313 -14.26 11.23 20.87
C SER A 313 -14.73 12.62 20.40
N VAL A 314 -14.14 13.17 19.34
CA VAL A 314 -14.31 14.56 18.89
C VAL A 314 -14.47 14.61 17.35
N PRO A 315 -15.50 15.26 16.80
CA PRO A 315 -15.65 15.37 15.35
C PRO A 315 -14.44 16.03 14.68
N ILE A 316 -14.03 15.53 13.51
CA ILE A 316 -12.88 16.07 12.77
C ILE A 316 -13.05 17.55 12.39
N GLU A 317 -14.29 18.01 12.22
CA GLU A 317 -14.62 19.42 11.96
C GLU A 317 -14.25 20.35 13.12
N ALA A 318 -14.13 19.83 14.35
CA ALA A 318 -13.68 20.60 15.50
C ALA A 318 -12.22 21.03 15.35
N PHE A 319 -11.40 20.28 14.61
CA PHE A 319 -9.98 20.60 14.40
C PHE A 319 -9.78 21.95 13.70
N LYS A 320 -10.69 22.36 12.80
CA LYS A 320 -10.67 23.69 12.15
C LYS A 320 -10.99 24.84 13.10
N ARG A 321 -11.55 24.58 14.28
CA ARG A 321 -11.87 25.61 15.30
C ARG A 321 -10.75 25.76 16.34
N SER A 322 -9.71 24.94 16.28
CA SER A 322 -8.65 24.85 17.28
C SER A 322 -7.30 25.41 16.80
N VAL A 323 -7.28 26.08 15.63
CA VAL A 323 -6.10 26.73 15.06
C VAL A 323 -6.39 28.21 14.85
#